data_AF-A0A6A4W2B8-F1
#
_entry.id   AF-A0A6A4W2B8-F1
#
_cell.length_a   1.000
_cell.length_b   1.000
_cell.length_c   1.000
_cell.angle_alpha   90.00
_cell.angle_beta   90.00
_cell.angle_gamma   90.00
#
_symmetry.space_group_name_H-M   'P 1'
#
loop_
_entity.id
_entity.type
_entity.pdbx_description
1 polymer ?
#
loop_
_entity_poly.entity_id
_entity_poly.type
_entity_poly.pdbx_seq_one_letter_code
_entity_poly.pdbx_strand_id
1 'polypeptide(L)'
;MSTLVVQAAEIKAQKVNWQSYLQSQMISQEDYNFILAYDNAVGNPEKRNAILREHGHQCAKTFLNLLGHICKDQTIQYLLILIEDMLTEKENCRVFRDYAKKKRESVWAPFLNLLNRPDDISVNLTAWILARLACDGRQLMDGGDLQFYFTWLKDQLKRPNNQYIPTIARCLQLLLRVDEYRHAFLRVDGVSTLLSVLSSGVNFQCQYQLVFCLWVLTFNSDIAEKMGK
;
A
#
# COMPACT_ATOMS: atom_id res chain seq x y z
N MET A 1 -1.31 -7.99 -17.39
CA MET A 1 -0.77 -6.95 -16.48
C MET A 1 -1.93 -6.35 -15.71
N SER A 2 -1.77 -6.02 -14.42
CA SER A 2 -2.87 -5.43 -13.64
C SER A 2 -3.17 -4.02 -14.13
N THR A 3 -4.46 -3.63 -14.13
CA THR A 3 -4.95 -2.30 -14.55
C THR A 3 -4.18 -1.16 -13.87
N LEU A 4 -3.82 -1.37 -12.60
CA LEU A 4 -3.07 -0.41 -11.80
C LEU A 4 -1.68 -0.08 -12.37
N VAL A 5 -0.99 -1.06 -12.97
CA VAL A 5 0.37 -0.85 -13.53
C VAL A 5 0.31 0.01 -14.79
N VAL A 6 -0.71 -0.21 -15.62
CA VAL A 6 -0.92 0.60 -16.83
C VAL A 6 -1.26 2.04 -16.45
N GLN A 7 -2.22 2.23 -15.54
CA GLN A 7 -2.60 3.55 -15.05
C GLN A 7 -1.44 4.27 -14.36
N ALA A 8 -0.62 3.56 -13.59
CA ALA A 8 0.56 4.14 -12.95
C ALA A 8 1.58 4.65 -13.97
N ALA A 9 1.78 3.96 -15.10
CA ALA A 9 2.68 4.43 -16.16
C ALA A 9 2.17 5.71 -16.83
N GLU A 10 0.86 5.83 -17.06
CA GLU A 10 0.23 7.03 -17.60
C GLU A 10 0.37 8.23 -16.64
N ILE A 11 0.16 8.00 -15.35
CA ILE A 11 0.30 9.04 -14.31
C ILE A 11 1.76 9.49 -14.19
N LYS A 12 2.73 8.57 -14.28
CA LYS A 12 4.17 8.92 -14.27
C LYS A 12 4.57 9.83 -15.44
N ALA A 13 3.90 9.73 -16.58
CA ALA A 13 4.18 10.57 -17.73
C ALA A 13 3.74 12.03 -17.52
N GLN A 14 2.81 12.26 -16.60
CA GLN A 14 2.28 13.59 -16.29
C GLN A 14 3.14 14.25 -15.21
N LYS A 15 3.95 15.23 -15.60
CA LYS A 15 4.78 15.98 -14.65
C LYS A 15 3.93 16.78 -13.67
N VAL A 16 4.26 16.66 -12.38
CA VAL A 16 3.65 17.47 -11.31
C VAL A 16 4.37 18.81 -11.22
N ASN A 17 3.61 19.91 -11.22
CA ASN A 17 4.16 21.24 -10.99
C ASN A 17 4.32 21.49 -9.47
N TRP A 18 5.46 21.11 -8.90
CA TRP A 18 5.73 21.35 -7.48
C TRP A 18 5.79 22.83 -7.11
N GLN A 19 6.19 23.70 -8.05
CA GLN A 19 6.32 25.14 -7.82
C GLN A 19 4.98 25.79 -7.50
N SER A 20 3.88 25.35 -8.13
CA SER A 20 2.55 25.89 -7.82
C SER A 20 2.08 25.52 -6.41
N TYR A 21 2.52 24.39 -5.86
CA TYR A 21 2.21 24.00 -4.48
C TYR A 21 3.02 24.82 -3.47
N LEU A 22 4.27 25.17 -3.80
CA LEU A 22 5.08 26.07 -2.97
C LEU A 22 4.49 27.49 -2.95
N GLN A 23 4.13 28.02 -4.12
CA GLN A 23 3.54 29.36 -4.25
C GLN A 23 2.19 29.48 -3.53
N SER A 24 1.40 28.41 -3.51
CA SER A 24 0.12 28.37 -2.77
C SER A 24 0.29 28.07 -1.27
N GLN A 25 1.52 27.99 -0.76
CA GLN A 25 1.83 27.67 0.65
C GLN A 25 1.28 26.32 1.12
N MET A 26 0.96 25.40 0.20
CA MET A 26 0.50 24.04 0.52
C MET A 26 1.64 23.15 1.03
N ILE A 27 2.87 23.48 0.66
CA ILE A 27 4.08 22.73 1.00
C ILE A 27 5.17 23.70 1.47
N SER A 28 6.03 23.25 2.37
CA SER A 28 7.15 24.07 2.85
C SER A 28 8.28 24.14 1.82
N GLN A 29 9.17 25.13 1.95
CA GLN A 29 10.38 25.22 1.11
C GLN A 29 11.27 23.99 1.27
N GLU A 30 11.33 23.42 2.48
CA GLU A 30 12.09 22.20 2.79
C GLU A 30 11.51 20.98 2.05
N ASP A 31 10.19 20.81 2.12
CA ASP A 31 9.47 19.74 1.41
C ASP A 31 9.60 19.88 -0.11
N TYR A 32 9.51 21.11 -0.62
CA TYR A 32 9.71 21.43 -2.04
C TYR A 32 11.11 21.05 -2.54
N ASN A 33 12.15 21.46 -1.80
CA ASN A 33 13.54 21.17 -2.18
C ASN A 33 13.80 19.66 -2.22
N PHE A 34 13.27 18.92 -1.23
CA PHE A 34 13.40 17.47 -1.19
C PHE A 34 12.67 16.80 -2.34
N ILE A 35 11.36 17.08 -2.52
CA ILE A 35 10.56 16.38 -3.54
C ILE A 35 11.09 16.67 -4.94
N LEU A 36 11.54 17.90 -5.22
CA LEU A 36 12.14 18.26 -6.50
C LEU A 36 13.45 17.50 -6.76
N ALA A 37 14.33 17.39 -5.75
CA ALA A 37 15.58 16.64 -5.87
C ALA A 37 15.31 15.14 -6.09
N TYR A 38 14.32 14.59 -5.39
CA TYR A 38 13.93 13.19 -5.48
C TYR A 38 13.27 12.84 -6.82
N ASP A 39 12.36 13.70 -7.29
CA ASP A 39 11.64 13.56 -8.56
C ASP A 39 12.58 13.65 -9.77
N ASN A 40 13.55 14.57 -9.72
CA ASN A 40 14.61 14.66 -10.74
C ASN A 40 15.54 13.43 -10.77
N ALA A 41 15.50 12.57 -9.75
CA ALA A 41 16.29 11.35 -9.67
C ALA A 41 15.51 10.08 -10.07
N VAL A 42 14.26 10.18 -10.56
CA VAL A 42 13.41 9.01 -10.92
C VAL A 42 14.09 8.06 -11.92
N GLY A 43 14.96 8.55 -12.80
CA GLY A 43 15.74 7.74 -13.75
C GLY A 43 17.07 7.18 -13.21
N ASN A 44 17.44 7.47 -11.96
CA ASN A 44 18.71 7.02 -11.38
C ASN A 44 18.46 6.40 -9.97
N PRO A 45 18.28 5.08 -9.89
CA PRO A 45 18.03 4.37 -8.62
C PRO A 45 19.14 4.57 -7.59
N GLU A 46 20.41 4.59 -8.01
CA GLU A 46 21.56 4.78 -7.11
C GLU A 46 21.49 6.15 -6.43
N LYS A 47 21.18 7.20 -7.19
CA LYS A 47 21.03 8.56 -6.67
C LYS A 47 19.83 8.66 -5.71
N ARG A 48 18.69 8.03 -6.03
CA ARG A 48 17.53 7.98 -5.10
C ARG A 48 17.91 7.30 -3.80
N ASN A 49 18.59 6.17 -3.87
CA ASN A 49 19.01 5.44 -2.67
C ASN A 49 20.05 6.21 -1.86
N ALA A 50 20.95 6.95 -2.49
CA ALA A 50 21.87 7.86 -1.81
C ALA A 50 21.10 8.95 -1.04
N ILE A 51 20.15 9.62 -1.70
CA ILE A 51 19.28 10.63 -1.06
C ILE A 51 18.51 10.02 0.12
N LEU A 52 18.00 8.79 0.01
CA LEU A 52 17.28 8.13 1.09
C LEU A 52 18.18 7.75 2.27
N ARG A 53 19.42 7.36 2.00
CA ARG A 53 20.40 7.04 3.06
C ARG A 53 20.82 8.29 3.83
N GLU A 54 20.98 9.41 3.15
CA GLU A 54 21.41 10.68 3.74
C GLU A 54 20.26 11.45 4.40
N HIS A 55 19.10 11.50 3.73
CA HIS A 55 17.95 12.32 4.12
C HIS A 55 16.69 11.50 4.40
N GLY A 56 16.82 10.28 4.92
CA GLY A 56 15.69 9.38 5.18
C GLY A 56 14.60 10.01 6.07
N HIS A 57 14.96 10.73 7.13
CA HIS A 57 13.98 11.40 7.98
C HIS A 57 13.16 12.46 7.23
N GLN A 58 13.84 13.27 6.39
CA GLN A 58 13.18 14.30 5.58
C GLN A 58 12.31 13.67 4.50
N CYS A 59 12.70 12.52 3.95
CA CYS A 59 11.89 11.76 2.99
C CYS A 59 10.53 11.40 3.57
N ALA A 60 10.50 10.70 4.71
CA ALA A 60 9.24 10.33 5.36
C ALA A 60 8.40 11.54 5.73
N LYS A 61 9.02 12.59 6.31
CA LYS A 61 8.35 13.85 6.65
C LYS A 61 7.69 14.48 5.42
N THR A 62 8.44 14.63 4.34
CA THR A 62 7.99 15.26 3.10
C THR A 62 6.80 14.49 2.53
N PHE A 63 6.94 13.17 2.31
CA PHE A 63 5.86 12.37 1.74
C PHE A 63 4.59 12.40 2.59
N LEU A 64 4.70 12.26 3.92
CA LEU A 64 3.53 12.29 4.81
C LEU A 64 2.88 13.66 4.86
N ASN A 65 3.65 14.75 4.88
CA ASN A 65 3.12 16.12 4.80
C ASN A 65 2.40 16.37 3.48
N LEU A 66 3.01 15.97 2.35
CA LEU A 66 2.42 16.13 1.03
C LEU A 66 1.11 15.35 0.90
N LEU A 67 1.08 14.10 1.38
CA LEU A 67 -0.14 13.27 1.39
C LEU A 67 -1.23 13.84 2.32
N GLY A 68 -0.84 14.51 3.40
CA GLY A 68 -1.78 15.13 4.36
C GLY A 68 -2.35 16.46 3.90
N HIS A 69 -1.57 17.29 3.18
CA HIS A 69 -1.99 18.63 2.77
C HIS A 69 -2.60 18.67 1.36
N ILE A 70 -2.14 17.83 0.43
CA ILE A 70 -2.57 17.91 -0.97
C ILE A 70 -3.88 17.13 -1.16
N CYS A 71 -4.91 17.78 -1.69
CA CYS A 71 -6.18 17.12 -2.00
C CYS A 71 -6.30 16.66 -3.46
N LYS A 72 -5.48 17.18 -4.38
CA LYS A 72 -5.56 16.88 -5.82
C LYS A 72 -5.22 15.41 -6.11
N ASP A 73 -6.19 14.65 -6.62
CA ASP A 73 -6.08 13.20 -6.84
C ASP A 73 -4.86 12.82 -7.67
N GLN A 74 -4.65 13.47 -8.81
CA GLN A 74 -3.50 13.22 -9.69
C GLN A 74 -2.15 13.33 -8.96
N THR A 75 -2.01 14.31 -8.06
CA THR A 75 -0.76 14.49 -7.30
C THR A 75 -0.63 13.46 -6.19
N ILE A 76 -1.72 13.09 -5.52
CA ILE A 76 -1.71 12.00 -4.55
C ILE A 76 -1.35 10.66 -5.21
N GLN A 77 -1.95 10.35 -6.35
CA GLN A 77 -1.61 9.16 -7.13
C GLN A 77 -0.11 9.15 -7.49
N TYR A 78 0.43 10.27 -7.98
CA TYR A 78 1.86 10.39 -8.30
C TYR A 78 2.75 10.19 -7.05
N LEU A 79 2.40 10.79 -5.92
CA LEU A 79 3.12 10.60 -4.65
C LEU A 79 3.11 9.15 -4.19
N LEU A 80 1.95 8.49 -4.25
CA LEU A 80 1.82 7.07 -3.90
C LEU A 80 2.67 6.19 -4.82
N ILE A 81 2.71 6.50 -6.11
CA ILE A 81 3.57 5.82 -7.07
C ILE A 81 5.06 6.00 -6.73
N LEU A 82 5.50 7.22 -6.37
CA LEU A 82 6.88 7.45 -5.95
C LEU A 82 7.25 6.66 -4.70
N ILE A 83 6.32 6.55 -3.75
CA ILE A 83 6.47 5.74 -2.54
C ILE A 83 6.53 4.25 -2.90
N GLU A 84 5.66 3.77 -3.78
CA GLU A 84 5.64 2.38 -4.24
C GLU A 84 6.97 1.98 -4.90
N ASP A 85 7.48 2.83 -5.79
CA ASP A 85 8.79 2.67 -6.42
C ASP A 85 9.90 2.59 -5.36
N MET A 86 9.88 3.51 -4.39
CA MET A 86 10.86 3.57 -3.30
C MET A 86 10.88 2.27 -2.48
N LEU A 87 9.69 1.74 -2.18
CA LEU A 87 9.51 0.52 -1.39
C LEU A 87 9.74 -0.76 -2.19
N THR A 88 10.23 -0.67 -3.43
CA THR A 88 10.69 -1.85 -4.19
C THR A 88 11.92 -2.46 -3.52
N GLU A 89 12.78 -1.63 -2.92
CA GLU A 89 13.86 -2.09 -2.06
C GLU A 89 13.38 -2.22 -0.61
N LYS A 90 13.45 -3.44 -0.09
CA LYS A 90 12.96 -3.77 1.27
C LYS A 90 13.59 -2.89 2.36
N GLU A 91 14.87 -2.56 2.20
CA GLU A 91 15.60 -1.69 3.14
C GLU A 91 14.96 -0.31 3.29
N ASN A 92 14.33 0.23 2.24
CA ASN A 92 13.72 1.54 2.26
C ASN A 92 12.45 1.60 3.13
N CYS A 93 11.85 0.46 3.47
CA CYS A 93 10.71 0.42 4.40
C CYS A 93 11.05 0.96 5.80
N ARG A 94 12.35 0.99 6.18
CA ARG A 94 12.79 1.57 7.46
C ARG A 94 12.53 3.07 7.55
N VAL A 95 12.50 3.79 6.43
CA VAL A 95 12.37 5.25 6.37
C VAL A 95 11.11 5.75 7.09
N PHE A 96 9.94 5.19 6.76
CA PHE A 96 8.68 5.57 7.41
C PHE A 96 8.59 5.07 8.85
N ARG A 97 9.17 3.90 9.14
CA ARG A 97 9.18 3.32 10.49
C ARG A 97 10.01 4.14 11.47
N ASP A 98 11.23 4.49 11.08
CA ASP A 98 12.15 5.27 11.90
C ASP A 98 11.58 6.67 12.17
N TYR A 99 10.93 7.26 11.17
CA TYR A 99 10.21 8.52 11.30
C TYR A 99 9.05 8.43 12.32
N ALA A 100 8.15 7.46 12.15
CA ALA A 100 7.00 7.28 13.04
C ALA A 100 7.44 6.95 14.47
N LYS A 101 8.46 6.11 14.65
CA LYS A 101 9.05 5.79 15.95
C LYS A 101 9.60 7.03 16.65
N LYS A 102 10.27 7.92 15.91
CA LYS A 102 10.80 9.18 16.45
C LYS A 102 9.67 10.14 16.87
N LYS A 103 8.57 10.17 16.12
CA LYS A 103 7.39 10.99 16.43
C LYS A 103 6.42 10.36 17.44
N ARG A 104 6.60 9.08 17.78
CA ARG A 104 5.66 8.28 18.59
C ARG A 104 4.25 8.23 17.97
N GLU A 105 4.20 8.18 16.64
CA GLU A 105 2.98 8.10 15.85
C GLU A 105 2.84 6.71 15.22
N SER A 106 1.63 6.35 14.78
CA SER A 106 1.40 5.11 14.02
C SER A 106 1.96 5.25 12.61
N VAL A 107 2.73 4.25 12.17
CA VAL A 107 3.21 4.13 10.78
C VAL A 107 2.04 3.94 9.81
N TRP A 108 0.97 3.31 10.29
CA TRP A 108 -0.15 2.86 9.47
C TRP A 108 -1.18 3.96 9.27
N ALA A 109 -1.47 4.74 10.32
CA ALA A 109 -2.59 5.68 10.36
C ALA A 109 -2.66 6.65 9.15
N PRO A 110 -1.55 7.28 8.69
CA PRO A 110 -1.60 8.16 7.51
C PRO A 110 -2.08 7.44 6.25
N PHE A 111 -1.63 6.19 6.05
CA PHE A 111 -2.01 5.39 4.89
C PHE A 111 -3.40 4.76 5.06
N LEU A 112 -3.76 4.32 6.27
CA LEU A 112 -5.12 3.82 6.55
C LEU A 112 -6.17 4.88 6.27
N ASN A 113 -5.92 6.15 6.62
CA ASN A 113 -6.81 7.26 6.30
C ASN A 113 -6.99 7.46 4.79
N LEU A 114 -5.95 7.21 3.98
CA LEU A 114 -6.02 7.32 2.53
C LEU A 114 -6.91 6.25 1.87
N LEU A 115 -7.17 5.12 2.54
CA LEU A 115 -8.11 4.09 2.05
C LEU A 115 -9.57 4.54 2.02
N ASN A 116 -9.90 5.65 2.70
CA ASN A 116 -11.24 6.24 2.72
C ASN A 116 -11.46 7.25 1.59
N ARG A 117 -10.46 7.48 0.72
CA ARG A 117 -10.63 8.39 -0.42
C ARG A 117 -11.58 7.81 -1.48
N PRO A 118 -12.30 8.64 -2.24
CA PRO A 118 -13.18 8.19 -3.32
C PRO A 118 -12.40 7.72 -4.57
N ASP A 119 -11.11 8.03 -4.67
CA ASP A 119 -10.28 7.72 -5.84
C ASP A 119 -9.79 6.27 -5.83
N ASP A 120 -10.34 5.45 -6.74
CA ASP A 120 -10.05 4.01 -6.81
C ASP A 120 -8.55 3.72 -7.03
N ILE A 121 -7.82 4.55 -7.78
CA ILE A 121 -6.39 4.34 -8.03
C ILE A 121 -5.60 4.57 -6.73
N SER A 122 -5.83 5.69 -6.04
CA SER A 122 -5.14 6.04 -4.80
C SER A 122 -5.37 5.01 -3.72
N VAL A 123 -6.61 4.55 -3.52
CA VAL A 123 -6.90 3.56 -2.47
C VAL A 123 -6.23 2.22 -2.77
N ASN A 124 -6.16 1.79 -4.03
CA ASN A 124 -5.50 0.55 -4.42
C ASN A 124 -3.96 0.63 -4.33
N LEU A 125 -3.35 1.76 -4.71
CA LEU A 125 -1.92 2.01 -4.48
C LEU A 125 -1.60 2.02 -2.98
N THR A 126 -2.44 2.70 -2.20
CA THR A 126 -2.30 2.78 -0.74
C THR A 126 -2.39 1.40 -0.09
N ALA A 127 -3.35 0.57 -0.50
CA ALA A 127 -3.47 -0.81 -0.01
C ALA A 127 -2.19 -1.61 -0.30
N TRP A 128 -1.67 -1.51 -1.53
CA TRP A 128 -0.43 -2.18 -1.88
C TRP A 128 0.77 -1.71 -1.05
N ILE A 129 0.92 -0.40 -0.85
CA ILE A 129 1.95 0.19 0.02
C ILE A 129 1.83 -0.32 1.46
N LEU A 130 0.61 -0.33 2.02
CA LEU A 130 0.32 -0.86 3.35
C LEU A 130 0.73 -2.33 3.47
N ALA A 131 0.37 -3.17 2.48
CA ALA A 131 0.75 -4.58 2.49
C ALA A 131 2.27 -4.76 2.52
N ARG A 132 3.03 -3.98 1.73
CA ARG A 132 4.51 -4.01 1.74
C ARG A 132 5.06 -3.56 3.08
N LEU A 133 4.63 -2.41 3.59
CA LEU A 133 5.12 -1.89 4.87
C LEU A 133 4.84 -2.85 6.04
N ALA A 134 3.68 -3.54 6.02
CA ALA A 134 3.28 -4.50 7.03
C ALA A 134 4.04 -5.84 6.97
N CYS A 135 4.62 -6.20 5.82
CA CYS A 135 5.29 -7.50 5.62
C CYS A 135 6.82 -7.39 5.56
N ASP A 136 7.37 -6.30 5.01
CA ASP A 136 8.81 -6.08 4.88
C ASP A 136 9.41 -5.38 6.12
N GLY A 137 8.79 -5.58 7.29
CA GLY A 137 9.13 -4.90 8.53
C GLY A 137 9.32 -5.78 9.73
N ARG A 138 10.09 -5.27 10.70
CA ARG A 138 10.22 -5.87 12.03
C ARG A 138 9.01 -5.61 12.92
N GLN A 139 8.23 -4.57 12.61
CA GLN A 139 7.00 -4.23 13.32
C GLN A 139 5.82 -4.73 12.49
N LEU A 140 5.08 -5.69 13.05
CA LEU A 140 3.85 -6.17 12.46
C LEU A 140 2.71 -5.18 12.74
N MET A 141 1.77 -5.08 11.80
CA MET A 141 0.51 -4.39 12.01
C MET A 141 -0.39 -5.27 12.88
N ASP A 142 -1.01 -4.72 13.92
CA ASP A 142 -1.82 -5.49 14.85
C ASP A 142 -3.10 -4.76 15.24
N GLY A 143 -3.90 -5.40 16.10
CA GLY A 143 -5.10 -4.81 16.69
C GLY A 143 -6.11 -4.27 15.68
N GLY A 144 -6.61 -3.06 15.96
CA GLY A 144 -7.65 -2.41 15.14
C GLY A 144 -7.18 -2.03 13.74
N ASP A 145 -5.91 -1.67 13.57
CA ASP A 145 -5.34 -1.29 12.28
C ASP A 145 -5.37 -2.47 11.30
N LEU A 146 -4.94 -3.65 11.76
CA LEU A 146 -4.96 -4.88 10.95
C LEU A 146 -6.40 -5.33 10.63
N GLN A 147 -7.29 -5.26 11.63
CA GLN A 147 -8.70 -5.62 11.45
C GLN A 147 -9.38 -4.70 10.42
N PHE A 148 -9.14 -3.39 10.50
CA PHE A 148 -9.66 -2.41 9.55
C PHE A 148 -9.15 -2.71 8.15
N TYR A 149 -7.84 -2.92 7.99
CA TYR A 149 -7.26 -3.16 6.69
C TYR A 149 -7.77 -4.46 6.05
N PHE A 150 -7.88 -5.56 6.82
CA PHE A 150 -8.46 -6.80 6.30
C PHE A 150 -9.94 -6.68 5.94
N THR A 151 -10.71 -5.93 6.73
CA THR A 151 -12.11 -5.64 6.41
C THR A 151 -12.20 -4.88 5.09
N TRP A 152 -11.36 -3.86 4.90
CA TRP A 152 -11.30 -3.11 3.65
C TRP A 152 -10.96 -4.00 2.44
N LEU A 153 -9.94 -4.86 2.55
CA LEU A 153 -9.57 -5.80 1.47
C LEU A 153 -10.72 -6.75 1.14
N LYS A 154 -11.42 -7.27 2.16
CA LYS A 154 -12.58 -8.16 2.01
C LYS A 154 -13.72 -7.47 1.27
N ASP A 155 -14.03 -6.23 1.64
CA ASP A 155 -15.10 -5.46 1.02
C ASP A 155 -14.76 -5.12 -0.43
N GLN A 156 -13.49 -4.80 -0.73
CA GLN A 156 -13.05 -4.61 -2.11
C GLN A 156 -13.14 -5.88 -2.96
N LEU A 157 -12.91 -7.07 -2.39
CA LEU A 157 -13.10 -8.33 -3.13
C LEU A 157 -14.57 -8.58 -3.49
N LYS A 158 -15.51 -8.16 -2.61
CA LYS A 158 -16.95 -8.33 -2.84
C LYS A 158 -17.57 -7.23 -3.69
N ARG A 159 -16.88 -6.10 -3.87
CA ARG A 159 -17.39 -4.96 -4.63
C ARG A 159 -17.67 -5.37 -6.08
N PRO A 160 -18.92 -5.19 -6.57
CA PRO A 160 -19.27 -5.56 -7.94
C PRO A 160 -18.49 -4.72 -8.94
N ASN A 161 -18.12 -5.33 -10.08
CA ASN A 161 -17.37 -4.69 -11.17
C ASN A 161 -16.02 -4.07 -10.74
N ASN A 162 -15.39 -4.59 -9.69
CA ASN A 162 -14.09 -4.11 -9.25
C ASN A 162 -12.96 -4.61 -10.17
N GLN A 163 -12.41 -3.70 -10.98
CA GLN A 163 -11.28 -4.00 -11.86
C GLN A 163 -9.94 -4.19 -11.12
N TYR A 164 -9.87 -3.88 -9.83
CA TYR A 164 -8.67 -3.96 -9.01
C TYR A 164 -8.57 -5.24 -8.17
N ILE A 165 -9.48 -6.20 -8.33
CA ILE A 165 -9.42 -7.53 -7.67
C ILE A 165 -8.02 -8.18 -7.75
N PRO A 166 -7.30 -8.17 -8.89
CA PRO A 166 -5.94 -8.72 -8.95
C PRO A 166 -4.95 -8.06 -7.98
N THR A 167 -5.08 -6.75 -7.75
CA THR A 167 -4.27 -6.00 -6.78
C THR A 167 -4.63 -6.40 -5.37
N ILE A 168 -5.92 -6.45 -5.04
CA ILE A 168 -6.41 -6.85 -3.72
C ILE A 168 -5.97 -8.27 -3.38
N ALA A 169 -6.11 -9.20 -4.33
CA ALA A 169 -5.65 -10.58 -4.19
C ALA A 169 -4.13 -10.62 -3.95
N ARG A 170 -3.34 -9.82 -4.67
CA ARG A 170 -1.88 -9.72 -4.46
C ARG A 170 -1.53 -9.19 -3.06
N CYS A 171 -2.27 -8.21 -2.53
CA CYS A 171 -2.09 -7.76 -1.15
C CYS A 171 -2.29 -8.90 -0.16
N LEU A 172 -3.37 -9.68 -0.33
CA LEU A 172 -3.65 -10.85 0.51
C LEU A 172 -2.56 -11.93 0.39
N GLN A 173 -2.06 -12.21 -0.83
CA GLN A 173 -0.98 -13.17 -1.03
C GLN A 173 0.31 -12.78 -0.30
N LEU A 174 0.54 -11.49 -0.08
CA LEU A 174 1.68 -10.99 0.68
C LEU A 174 1.43 -11.10 2.19
N LEU A 175 0.27 -10.60 2.65
CA LEU A 175 -0.11 -10.57 4.06
C LEU A 175 -0.22 -11.99 4.66
N LEU A 176 -0.89 -12.91 3.98
CA LEU A 176 -1.16 -14.26 4.52
C LEU A 176 0.10 -15.12 4.66
N ARG A 177 1.26 -14.68 4.16
CA ARG A 177 2.55 -15.34 4.41
C ARG A 177 2.98 -15.20 5.87
N VAL A 178 2.52 -14.16 6.56
CA VAL A 178 2.76 -13.93 7.98
C VAL A 178 1.70 -14.68 8.79
N ASP A 179 2.11 -15.54 9.72
CA ASP A 179 1.20 -16.45 10.42
C ASP A 179 0.20 -15.70 11.32
N GLU A 180 0.67 -14.66 12.02
CA GLU A 180 -0.13 -13.80 12.88
C GLU A 180 -1.30 -13.15 12.12
N TYR A 181 -1.08 -12.83 10.84
CA TYR A 181 -2.07 -12.22 9.96
C TYR A 181 -3.12 -13.22 9.50
N ARG A 182 -2.82 -14.52 9.45
CA ARG A 182 -3.79 -15.56 9.05
C ARG A 182 -4.92 -15.67 10.07
N HIS A 183 -4.61 -15.62 11.36
CA HIS A 183 -5.61 -15.63 12.41
C HIS A 183 -6.50 -14.38 12.37
N ALA A 184 -5.92 -13.21 12.10
CA ALA A 184 -6.68 -11.98 11.90
C ALA A 184 -7.61 -12.07 10.68
N PHE A 185 -7.13 -12.63 9.57
CA PHE A 185 -7.93 -12.84 8.38
C PHE A 185 -9.10 -13.82 8.61
N LEU A 186 -8.90 -14.85 9.42
CA LEU A 186 -9.98 -15.75 9.82
C LEU A 186 -11.04 -15.04 10.67
N ARG A 187 -10.63 -14.17 11.60
CA ARG A 187 -11.55 -13.40 12.46
C ARG A 187 -12.45 -12.44 11.69
N VAL A 188 -12.03 -11.96 10.51
CA VAL A 188 -12.86 -11.10 9.65
C VAL A 188 -13.77 -11.90 8.69
N ASP A 189 -13.89 -13.22 8.84
CA ASP A 189 -14.60 -14.09 7.88
C ASP A 189 -13.99 -14.01 6.46
N GLY A 190 -12.65 -13.96 6.41
CA GLY A 190 -11.90 -13.84 5.17
C GLY A 190 -12.01 -15.08 4.28
N VAL A 191 -12.01 -16.28 4.87
CA VAL A 191 -12.10 -17.57 4.14
C VAL A 191 -13.39 -17.66 3.34
N SER A 192 -14.53 -17.44 3.98
CA SER A 192 -15.85 -17.47 3.33
C SER A 192 -15.95 -16.46 2.19
N THR A 193 -15.29 -15.30 2.35
CA THR A 193 -15.20 -14.29 1.29
C THR A 193 -14.39 -14.78 0.10
N LEU A 194 -13.22 -15.41 0.32
CA LEU A 194 -12.42 -15.96 -0.78
C LEU A 194 -13.22 -17.03 -1.56
N LEU A 195 -13.91 -17.92 -0.86
CA LEU A 195 -14.74 -18.95 -1.49
C LEU A 195 -15.89 -18.35 -2.30
N SER A 196 -16.61 -17.38 -1.73
CA SER A 196 -17.71 -16.69 -2.43
C SER A 196 -17.24 -15.99 -3.71
N VAL A 197 -16.07 -15.36 -3.70
CA VAL A 197 -15.51 -14.65 -4.87
C VAL A 197 -14.95 -15.64 -5.90
N LEU A 198 -14.40 -16.78 -5.46
CA LEU A 198 -14.03 -17.86 -6.37
C LEU A 198 -15.24 -18.43 -7.12
N SER A 199 -16.37 -18.61 -6.42
CA SER A 199 -17.62 -19.08 -7.01
C SER A 199 -18.26 -18.09 -7.98
N SER A 200 -17.92 -16.79 -7.93
CA SER A 200 -18.52 -15.76 -8.78
C SER A 200 -17.94 -15.67 -10.20
N GLY A 201 -17.04 -16.60 -10.59
CA GLY A 201 -16.52 -16.65 -11.97
C GLY A 201 -15.45 -15.60 -12.28
N VAL A 202 -14.57 -15.27 -11.32
CA VAL A 202 -13.43 -14.37 -11.57
C VAL A 202 -12.46 -14.95 -12.61
N ASN A 203 -11.65 -14.08 -13.24
CA ASN A 203 -10.67 -14.50 -14.25
C ASN A 203 -9.62 -15.49 -13.71
N PHE A 204 -8.98 -16.26 -14.59
CA PHE A 204 -8.02 -17.31 -14.22
C PHE A 204 -6.87 -16.82 -13.34
N GLN A 205 -6.35 -15.62 -13.58
CA GLN A 205 -5.30 -15.03 -12.74
C GLN A 205 -5.79 -14.82 -11.31
N CYS A 206 -6.98 -14.23 -11.14
CA CYS A 206 -7.59 -14.03 -9.84
C CYS A 206 -7.88 -15.36 -9.16
N GLN A 207 -8.41 -16.35 -9.89
CA GLN A 207 -8.65 -17.69 -9.35
C GLN A 207 -7.36 -18.27 -8.76
N TYR A 208 -6.25 -18.23 -9.50
CA TYR A 208 -4.96 -18.70 -9.00
C TYR A 208 -4.52 -17.95 -7.74
N GLN A 209 -4.64 -16.62 -7.72
CA GLN A 209 -4.24 -15.81 -6.56
C GLN A 209 -5.08 -16.13 -5.31
N LEU A 210 -6.40 -16.29 -5.46
CA LEU A 210 -7.30 -16.61 -4.36
C LEU A 210 -7.10 -18.06 -3.87
N VAL A 211 -6.89 -19.01 -4.77
CA VAL A 211 -6.52 -20.39 -4.43
C VAL A 211 -5.19 -20.42 -3.69
N PHE A 212 -4.20 -19.62 -4.11
CA PHE A 212 -2.95 -19.48 -3.37
C PHE A 212 -3.19 -18.95 -1.95
N CYS A 213 -4.06 -17.95 -1.77
CA CYS A 213 -4.41 -17.48 -0.42
C CYS A 213 -5.01 -18.59 0.44
N LEU A 214 -5.94 -19.39 -0.11
CA LEU A 214 -6.50 -20.55 0.60
C LEU A 214 -5.44 -21.60 0.94
N TRP A 215 -4.57 -21.92 -0.01
CA TRP A 215 -3.46 -22.86 0.19
C TRP A 215 -2.53 -22.40 1.31
N VAL A 216 -2.14 -21.12 1.34
CA VAL A 216 -1.29 -20.57 2.41
C VAL A 216 -1.96 -20.70 3.79
N LEU A 217 -3.28 -20.53 3.87
CA LEU A 217 -4.03 -20.69 5.12
C LEU A 217 -4.00 -22.14 5.64
N THR A 218 -3.92 -23.15 4.77
CA THR A 218 -3.88 -24.57 5.17
C THR A 218 -2.60 -24.98 5.91
N PHE A 219 -1.53 -24.17 5.86
CA PHE A 219 -0.30 -24.45 6.60
C PHE A 219 -0.39 -24.17 8.11
N ASN A 220 -1.50 -23.62 8.58
CA ASN A 220 -1.77 -23.47 10.00
C ASN A 220 -2.83 -24.51 10.40
N SER A 221 -2.46 -25.44 11.29
CA SER A 221 -3.31 -26.58 11.68
C SER A 221 -4.68 -26.13 12.20
N ASP A 222 -4.70 -25.10 13.05
CA ASP A 222 -5.93 -24.61 13.68
C ASP A 222 -6.88 -23.97 12.65
N ILE A 223 -6.32 -23.34 11.62
CA ILE A 223 -7.10 -22.75 10.53
C ILE A 223 -7.58 -23.86 9.58
N ALA A 224 -6.72 -24.82 9.25
CA ALA A 224 -7.06 -25.95 8.38
C ALA A 224 -8.22 -26.78 8.96
N GLU A 225 -8.22 -27.05 10.26
CA GLU A 225 -9.32 -27.75 10.94
C GLU A 225 -10.65 -26.99 10.86
N LYS A 226 -10.60 -25.65 10.90
CA LYS A 226 -11.79 -24.80 10.78
C LYS A 226 -12.29 -24.68 9.34
N MET A 227 -11.39 -24.82 8.35
CA MET A 227 -11.74 -24.81 6.93
C MET A 227 -12.31 -26.14 6.44
N GLY A 228 -11.94 -27.26 7.07
CA GLY A 228 -12.43 -28.60 6.72
C GLY A 228 -13.77 -28.97 7.34
N LYS A 229 -14.36 -28.09 8.15
CA LYS A 229 -15.70 -28.23 8.73
C LYS A 229 -16.70 -27.35 7.98
#